data_AF-A0A1G7LTN0-F1
#
_entry.id   AF-A0A1G7LTN0-F1
#
_cell.length_a   1.000
_cell.length_b   1.000
_cell.length_c   1.000
_cell.angle_alpha   90.00
_cell.angle_beta   90.00
_cell.angle_gamma   90.00
#
_symmetry.space_group_name_H-M   'P 1'
#
loop_
_entity.id
_entity.type
_entity.pdbx_description
1 polymer ?
#
loop_
_entity_poly.entity_id
_entity_poly.type
_entity_poly.pdbx_seq_one_letter_code
_entity_poly.pdbx_strand_id
1 'polypeptide(L)'
;MYKRILFLIVLITFIVTNTFVSAEVKEEQIISRGIVDSPSDPKFANNIKNAVKALEYLNGKVVKPGEIFSFNKTVGKRTIERGFVEGLSGSGGYYYPDVGGGVCQAATALYRAALNAGFKIVERHRHVYGAIYAPKGDDAAVDWDANWDLKFKNTASYPIIIRTYTSPDNKQIIVEFVKQSDTSSDKSYKVKITANNKNLIYNQDTGLPFIINGRTYVPLRATTEQLGCSVKWNDAERSVEVSSDNITVKFLIDRENYTVNGKTKVLDAVPFISVDGKTYLPLRYLAEELGFKININNSNEVLNLTLEK
;
A
#
# COMPACT_ATOMS: atom_id res chain seq x y z
N MET A 1 37.91 -40.74 64.12
CA MET A 1 36.82 -41.43 63.38
C MET A 1 35.72 -40.40 63.11
N TYR A 2 35.81 -39.67 62.00
CA TYR A 2 34.90 -38.58 61.63
C TYR A 2 33.67 -39.14 60.90
N LYS A 3 32.45 -38.88 61.37
CA LYS A 3 31.22 -39.11 60.59
C LYS A 3 30.69 -37.76 60.07
N ARG A 4 30.65 -37.67 58.74
CA ARG A 4 30.27 -36.51 57.93
C ARG A 4 28.76 -36.22 58.04
N ILE A 5 28.43 -34.94 58.20
CA ILE A 5 27.09 -34.38 58.03
C ILE A 5 26.89 -34.12 56.53
N LEU A 6 25.84 -34.70 55.95
CA LEU A 6 25.49 -34.54 54.54
C LEU A 6 24.44 -33.42 54.41
N PHE A 7 24.82 -32.29 53.82
CA PHE A 7 23.89 -31.21 53.46
C PHE A 7 23.19 -31.58 52.16
N LEU A 8 21.86 -31.70 52.20
CA LEU A 8 21.02 -31.92 51.01
C LEU A 8 20.65 -30.55 50.42
N ILE A 9 21.31 -30.15 49.33
CA ILE A 9 20.96 -28.96 48.56
C ILE A 9 19.88 -29.35 47.56
N VAL A 10 18.66 -28.84 47.75
CA VAL A 10 17.56 -28.97 46.78
C VAL A 10 17.77 -27.89 45.71
N LEU A 11 18.23 -28.29 44.53
CA LEU A 11 18.36 -27.42 43.36
C LEU A 11 17.00 -27.39 42.63
N ILE A 12 16.26 -26.29 42.76
CA ILE A 12 15.02 -26.07 42.00
C ILE A 12 15.41 -25.53 40.62
N THR A 13 15.37 -26.39 39.60
CA THR A 13 15.51 -25.99 38.20
C THR A 13 14.20 -25.39 37.70
N PHE A 14 14.15 -24.07 37.53
CA PHE A 14 13.07 -23.40 36.80
C PHE A 14 13.21 -23.72 35.31
N ILE A 15 12.36 -24.59 34.76
CA ILE A 15 12.20 -24.75 33.31
C ILE A 15 11.25 -23.65 32.85
N VAL A 16 11.80 -22.54 32.35
CA VAL A 16 11.02 -21.53 31.62
C VAL A 16 10.76 -22.10 30.22
N THR A 17 9.61 -22.70 30.01
CA THR A 17 9.13 -23.03 28.65
C THR A 17 8.71 -21.73 27.98
N ASN A 18 9.60 -21.13 27.20
CA ASN A 18 9.24 -20.10 26.24
C ASN A 18 8.40 -20.76 25.13
N THR A 19 7.09 -20.80 25.30
CA THR A 19 6.16 -21.07 24.20
C THR A 19 6.14 -19.84 23.30
N PHE A 20 7.02 -19.83 22.30
CA PHE A 20 6.83 -18.97 21.15
C PHE A 20 5.58 -19.44 20.41
N VAL A 21 4.46 -18.77 20.64
CA VAL A 21 3.33 -18.80 19.71
C VAL A 21 3.81 -18.05 18.47
N SER A 22 4.30 -18.81 17.47
CA SER A 22 4.45 -18.29 16.11
C SER A 22 3.05 -17.93 15.63
N ALA A 23 2.74 -16.65 15.57
CA ALA A 23 1.57 -16.18 14.84
C ALA A 23 1.81 -16.52 13.37
N GLU A 24 1.17 -17.59 12.90
CA GLU A 24 1.14 -17.97 11.49
C GLU A 24 0.54 -16.78 10.72
N VAL A 25 1.38 -16.04 10.00
CA VAL A 25 0.93 -14.96 9.12
C VAL A 25 0.13 -15.64 8.01
N LYS A 26 -1.21 -15.62 8.13
CA LYS A 26 -2.09 -16.08 7.05
C LYS A 26 -1.80 -15.23 5.82
N GLU A 27 -1.19 -15.86 4.83
CA GLU A 27 -0.91 -15.27 3.53
C GLU A 27 -2.21 -14.72 2.94
N GLU A 28 -2.19 -13.45 2.52
CA GLU A 28 -3.35 -12.82 1.89
C GLU A 28 -3.77 -13.65 0.66
N GLN A 29 -5.00 -14.16 0.67
CA GLN A 29 -5.46 -15.03 -0.41
C GLN A 29 -5.74 -14.21 -1.68
N ILE A 30 -4.79 -14.19 -2.61
CA ILE A 30 -4.99 -13.64 -3.96
C ILE A 30 -6.00 -14.54 -4.68
N ILE A 31 -7.12 -13.95 -5.09
CA ILE A 31 -8.18 -14.60 -5.85
C ILE A 31 -7.83 -14.64 -7.34
N SER A 32 -7.35 -13.52 -7.86
CA SER A 32 -6.98 -13.42 -9.27
C SER A 32 -6.01 -12.27 -9.50
N ARG A 33 -5.36 -12.30 -10.66
CA ARG A 33 -4.48 -11.24 -11.16
C ARG A 33 -4.80 -10.95 -12.62
N GLY A 34 -4.77 -9.67 -12.98
CA GLY A 34 -4.69 -9.19 -14.36
C GLY A 34 -3.38 -8.43 -14.55
N ILE A 35 -2.69 -8.74 -15.63
CA ILE A 35 -1.39 -8.14 -15.98
C ILE A 35 -1.54 -7.54 -17.38
N VAL A 36 -0.99 -6.35 -17.60
CA VAL A 36 -0.86 -5.72 -18.92
C VAL A 36 0.60 -5.30 -19.12
N ASP A 37 1.22 -5.75 -20.20
CA ASP A 37 2.52 -5.25 -20.62
C ASP A 37 2.33 -3.90 -21.32
N SER A 38 2.94 -2.86 -20.77
CA SER A 38 2.94 -1.54 -21.39
C SER A 38 3.90 -1.50 -22.58
N PRO A 39 3.55 -0.79 -23.67
CA PRO A 39 4.46 -0.59 -24.79
C PRO A 39 5.77 0.05 -24.34
N SER A 40 6.89 -0.49 -24.83
CA SER A 40 8.23 -0.01 -24.50
C SER A 40 8.71 1.16 -25.35
N ASP A 41 8.01 1.49 -26.43
CA ASP A 41 8.33 2.64 -27.29
C ASP A 41 8.25 3.93 -26.45
N PRO A 42 9.33 4.74 -26.38
CA PRO A 42 9.40 5.94 -25.55
C PRO A 42 8.26 6.94 -25.76
N LYS A 43 7.62 6.96 -26.93
CA LYS A 43 6.47 7.83 -27.18
C LYS A 43 5.27 7.55 -26.26
N PHE A 44 5.19 6.36 -25.66
CA PHE A 44 4.15 5.98 -24.70
C PHE A 44 4.58 6.18 -23.24
N ALA A 45 5.70 6.86 -22.95
CA ALA A 45 6.17 7.05 -21.58
C ALA A 45 5.12 7.73 -20.67
N ASN A 46 4.36 8.70 -21.20
CA ASN A 46 3.28 9.34 -20.45
C ASN A 46 2.05 8.45 -20.29
N ASN A 47 1.82 7.50 -21.20
CA ASN A 47 0.74 6.52 -21.06
C ASN A 47 0.91 5.65 -19.82
N ILE A 48 2.14 5.24 -19.51
CA ILE A 48 2.47 4.50 -18.28
C ILE A 48 2.16 5.36 -17.06
N LYS A 49 2.61 6.62 -17.03
CA LYS A 49 2.35 7.54 -15.91
C LYS A 49 0.86 7.69 -15.64
N ASN A 50 0.06 7.85 -16.70
CA ASN A 50 -1.40 7.95 -16.58
C ASN A 50 -2.03 6.65 -16.10
N ALA A 51 -1.53 5.50 -16.55
CA ALA A 51 -2.01 4.20 -16.06
C ALA A 51 -1.69 4.01 -14.57
N VAL A 52 -0.46 4.31 -14.14
CA VAL A 52 -0.05 4.31 -12.72
C VAL A 52 -0.91 5.25 -11.90
N LYS A 53 -1.19 6.45 -12.41
CA LYS A 53 -2.07 7.40 -11.71
C LYS A 53 -3.49 6.85 -11.55
N ALA A 54 -4.02 6.15 -12.55
CA ALA A 54 -5.29 5.46 -12.42
C ALA A 54 -5.23 4.32 -11.39
N LEU A 55 -4.14 3.54 -11.35
CA LEU A 55 -3.93 2.50 -10.32
C LEU A 55 -3.97 3.08 -8.91
N GLU A 56 -3.38 4.24 -8.66
CA GLU A 56 -3.45 4.91 -7.34
C GLU A 56 -4.89 5.14 -6.86
N TYR A 57 -5.81 5.52 -7.75
CA TYR A 57 -7.23 5.71 -7.41
C TYR A 57 -7.98 4.39 -7.21
N LEU A 58 -7.52 3.30 -7.82
CA LEU A 58 -8.09 1.95 -7.71
C LEU A 58 -7.58 1.20 -6.49
N ASN A 59 -6.35 1.47 -6.04
CA ASN A 59 -5.69 0.72 -5.00
C ASN A 59 -6.45 0.81 -3.66
N GLY A 60 -6.61 -0.34 -2.99
CA GLY A 60 -7.28 -0.45 -1.71
C GLY A 60 -8.82 -0.37 -1.77
N LYS A 61 -9.42 -0.29 -2.97
CA LYS A 61 -10.89 -0.26 -3.07
C LYS A 61 -11.49 -1.61 -2.70
N VAL A 62 -12.47 -1.59 -1.80
CA VAL A 62 -13.25 -2.76 -1.41
C VAL A 62 -14.49 -2.86 -2.29
N VAL A 63 -14.77 -4.05 -2.83
CA VAL A 63 -16.00 -4.35 -3.57
C VAL A 63 -16.75 -5.45 -2.84
N LYS A 64 -17.91 -5.11 -2.27
CA LYS A 64 -18.73 -6.03 -1.45
C LYS A 64 -19.37 -7.13 -2.30
N PRO A 65 -19.79 -8.26 -1.70
CA PRO A 65 -20.58 -9.26 -2.40
C PRO A 65 -21.79 -8.64 -3.11
N GLY A 66 -21.92 -8.91 -4.40
CA GLY A 66 -23.01 -8.39 -5.23
C GLY A 66 -22.91 -6.92 -5.64
N GLU A 67 -21.92 -6.17 -5.16
CA GLU A 67 -21.69 -4.78 -5.56
C GLU A 67 -21.20 -4.69 -7.01
N ILE A 68 -21.67 -3.67 -7.73
CA ILE A 68 -21.17 -3.31 -9.06
C ILE A 68 -20.10 -2.24 -8.91
N PHE A 69 -18.86 -2.61 -9.18
CA PHE A 69 -17.75 -1.67 -9.31
C PHE A 69 -17.84 -0.91 -10.63
N SER A 70 -17.42 0.36 -10.64
CA SER A 70 -17.32 1.21 -11.83
C SER A 70 -15.95 1.88 -11.86
N PHE A 71 -15.24 1.74 -12.98
CA PHE A 71 -13.94 2.35 -13.18
C PHE A 71 -14.05 3.87 -13.18
N ASN A 72 -14.94 4.44 -13.98
CA ASN A 72 -15.08 5.89 -14.11
C ASN A 72 -15.59 6.53 -12.81
N LYS A 73 -16.50 5.89 -12.07
CA LYS A 73 -16.90 6.40 -10.74
C LYS A 73 -15.72 6.45 -9.76
N THR A 74 -14.78 5.51 -9.87
CA THR A 74 -13.66 5.37 -8.94
C THR A 74 -12.48 6.27 -9.31
N VAL A 75 -12.08 6.29 -10.58
CA VAL A 75 -10.93 7.05 -11.08
C VAL A 75 -11.31 8.51 -11.39
N GLY A 76 -12.55 8.75 -11.81
CA GLY A 76 -13.06 10.07 -12.18
C GLY A 76 -12.57 10.56 -13.54
N LYS A 77 -12.91 11.81 -13.87
CA LYS A 77 -12.40 12.50 -15.06
C LYS A 77 -10.89 12.62 -14.98
N ARG A 78 -10.21 12.37 -16.11
CA ARG A 78 -8.76 12.51 -16.24
C ARG A 78 -8.47 13.98 -16.52
N THR A 79 -7.87 14.67 -15.55
CA THR A 79 -7.52 16.09 -15.68
C THR A 79 -6.11 16.32 -15.13
N ILE A 80 -5.48 17.43 -15.54
CA ILE A 80 -4.13 17.79 -15.10
C ILE A 80 -4.09 18.01 -13.59
N GLU A 81 -5.11 18.65 -13.02
CA GLU A 81 -5.23 18.94 -11.58
C GLU A 81 -5.34 17.67 -10.73
N ARG A 82 -5.86 16.60 -11.32
CA ARG A 82 -5.97 15.27 -10.70
C ARG A 82 -4.71 14.42 -10.90
N GLY A 83 -3.66 15.01 -11.46
CA GLY A 83 -2.33 14.43 -11.64
C GLY A 83 -2.17 13.59 -12.91
N PHE A 84 -3.13 13.66 -13.84
CA PHE A 84 -2.95 13.08 -15.17
C PHE A 84 -2.11 14.01 -16.05
N VAL A 85 -1.48 13.46 -17.07
CA VAL A 85 -0.66 14.20 -18.04
C VAL A 85 -1.14 13.91 -19.46
N GLU A 86 -0.72 14.73 -20.42
CA GLU A 86 -0.96 14.44 -21.83
C GLU A 86 -0.18 13.19 -22.25
N GLY A 87 -0.90 12.20 -22.75
CA GLY A 87 -0.38 10.96 -23.33
C GLY A 87 -1.02 10.69 -24.68
N LEU A 88 -0.83 9.50 -25.24
CA LEU A 88 -1.41 9.14 -26.53
C LEU A 88 -2.69 8.32 -26.36
N SER A 89 -3.83 8.86 -26.80
CA SER A 89 -5.08 8.11 -26.96
C SER A 89 -5.20 7.61 -28.41
N GLY A 90 -5.87 6.48 -28.60
CA GLY A 90 -6.05 5.88 -29.93
C GLY A 90 -5.73 4.39 -30.00
N SER A 91 -5.88 3.81 -31.19
CA SER A 91 -5.76 2.37 -31.44
C SER A 91 -5.40 2.09 -32.91
N GLY A 92 -4.89 0.89 -33.21
CA GLY A 92 -4.62 0.47 -34.60
C GLY A 92 -3.58 1.30 -35.35
N GLY A 93 -2.63 1.92 -34.65
CA GLY A 93 -1.60 2.78 -35.26
C GLY A 93 -1.99 4.26 -35.37
N TYR A 94 -3.25 4.61 -35.10
CA TYR A 94 -3.71 6.00 -35.07
C TYR A 94 -3.73 6.50 -33.63
N TYR A 95 -2.86 7.45 -33.30
CA TYR A 95 -2.72 8.02 -31.98
C TYR A 95 -2.78 9.55 -32.03
N TYR A 96 -3.43 10.15 -31.04
CA TYR A 96 -3.51 11.60 -30.86
C TYR A 96 -3.25 11.97 -29.39
N PRO A 97 -2.74 13.19 -29.11
CA PRO A 97 -2.53 13.65 -27.75
C PRO A 97 -3.86 13.83 -27.00
N ASP A 98 -3.90 13.35 -25.75
CA ASP A 98 -5.08 13.45 -24.88
C ASP A 98 -4.69 13.33 -23.40
N VAL A 99 -5.39 14.06 -22.53
CA VAL A 99 -5.13 14.04 -21.08
C VAL A 99 -5.63 12.74 -20.49
N GLY A 100 -4.72 11.95 -19.92
CA GLY A 100 -5.03 10.60 -19.46
C GLY A 100 -4.91 9.54 -20.55
N GLY A 101 -4.39 9.85 -21.74
CA GLY A 101 -4.04 8.83 -22.73
C GLY A 101 -3.20 7.73 -22.08
N GLY A 102 -3.63 6.48 -22.22
CA GLY A 102 -3.00 5.31 -21.57
C GLY A 102 -3.74 4.71 -20.36
N VAL A 103 -4.74 5.39 -19.79
CA VAL A 103 -5.52 4.85 -18.65
C VAL A 103 -6.24 3.53 -18.95
N CYS A 104 -6.55 3.25 -20.21
CA CYS A 104 -7.15 1.98 -20.63
C CYS A 104 -6.27 0.76 -20.33
N GLN A 105 -4.96 0.94 -20.11
CA GLN A 105 -4.10 -0.15 -19.65
C GLN A 105 -4.46 -0.61 -18.23
N ALA A 106 -4.73 0.34 -17.32
CA ALA A 106 -5.21 0.04 -15.97
C ALA A 106 -6.61 -0.60 -16.01
N ALA A 107 -7.49 -0.08 -16.87
CA ALA A 107 -8.82 -0.68 -17.07
C ALA A 107 -8.72 -2.12 -17.61
N THR A 108 -7.81 -2.38 -18.55
CA THR A 108 -7.58 -3.72 -19.10
C THR A 108 -7.02 -4.68 -18.06
N ALA A 109 -6.08 -4.25 -17.22
CA ALA A 109 -5.58 -5.07 -16.12
C ALA A 109 -6.69 -5.40 -15.11
N LEU A 110 -7.52 -4.42 -14.75
CA LEU A 110 -8.69 -4.62 -13.88
C LEU A 110 -9.71 -5.58 -14.50
N TYR A 111 -9.97 -5.43 -15.80
CA TYR A 111 -10.86 -6.30 -16.56
C TYR A 111 -10.38 -7.76 -16.56
N ARG A 112 -9.09 -7.99 -16.83
CA ARG A 112 -8.46 -9.32 -16.79
C ARG A 112 -8.56 -9.92 -15.39
N ALA A 113 -8.31 -9.14 -14.33
CA ALA A 113 -8.47 -9.61 -12.95
C ALA A 113 -9.91 -10.03 -12.66
N ALA A 114 -10.90 -9.25 -13.11
CA ALA A 114 -12.32 -9.57 -12.94
C ALA A 114 -12.76 -10.82 -13.71
N LEU A 115 -12.33 -10.96 -14.96
CA LEU A 115 -12.57 -12.19 -15.72
C LEU A 115 -11.96 -13.41 -15.04
N ASN A 116 -10.69 -13.32 -14.64
CA ASN A 116 -9.96 -14.43 -14.03
C ASN A 116 -10.56 -14.84 -12.67
N ALA A 117 -11.21 -13.91 -11.96
CA ALA A 117 -11.96 -14.19 -10.74
C ALA A 117 -13.37 -14.78 -10.99
N GLY A 118 -13.80 -14.90 -12.25
CA GLY A 118 -15.16 -15.31 -12.59
C GLY A 118 -16.24 -14.27 -12.26
N PHE A 119 -15.86 -13.00 -12.13
CA PHE A 119 -16.80 -11.92 -11.86
C PHE A 119 -17.62 -11.56 -13.10
N LYS A 120 -18.89 -11.19 -12.88
CA LYS A 120 -19.77 -10.82 -13.99
C LYS A 120 -19.39 -9.43 -14.50
N ILE A 121 -18.95 -9.35 -15.74
CA ILE A 121 -18.74 -8.09 -16.43
C ILE A 121 -20.10 -7.50 -16.78
N VAL A 122 -20.37 -6.29 -16.27
CA VAL A 122 -21.64 -5.57 -16.43
C VAL A 122 -21.56 -4.60 -17.60
N GLU A 123 -20.40 -3.96 -17.77
CA GLU A 123 -20.13 -3.05 -18.88
C GLU A 123 -18.67 -3.20 -19.29
N ARG A 124 -18.44 -3.26 -20.60
CA ARG A 124 -17.11 -3.25 -21.21
C ARG A 124 -17.22 -2.67 -22.61
N HIS A 125 -16.29 -1.80 -22.94
CA HIS A 125 -16.03 -1.35 -24.31
C HIS A 125 -14.68 -1.87 -24.78
N ARG A 126 -14.49 -1.92 -26.10
CA ARG A 126 -13.25 -2.39 -26.74
C ARG A 126 -12.74 -1.35 -27.72
N HIS A 127 -11.43 -1.26 -27.89
CA HIS A 127 -10.85 -0.44 -28.96
C HIS A 127 -11.19 -1.08 -30.31
N VAL A 128 -11.84 -0.32 -31.20
CA VAL A 128 -12.30 -0.81 -32.51
C VAL A 128 -11.14 -1.37 -33.35
N TYR A 129 -9.98 -0.71 -33.30
CA TYR A 129 -8.79 -1.11 -34.07
C TYR A 129 -7.77 -1.92 -33.25
N GLY A 130 -8.15 -2.38 -32.04
CA GLY A 130 -7.27 -3.13 -31.15
C GLY A 130 -6.26 -2.26 -30.39
N ALA A 131 -6.03 -2.62 -29.13
CA ALA A 131 -5.03 -1.98 -28.29
C ALA A 131 -3.65 -2.61 -28.50
N ILE A 132 -2.60 -1.80 -28.62
CA ILE A 132 -1.22 -2.28 -28.79
C ILE A 132 -0.71 -3.14 -27.61
N TYR A 133 -1.29 -2.96 -26.42
CA TYR A 133 -0.92 -3.65 -25.18
C TYR A 133 -1.79 -4.87 -24.87
N ALA A 134 -2.69 -5.26 -25.79
CA ALA A 134 -3.58 -6.40 -25.56
C ALA A 134 -3.92 -7.16 -26.86
N PRO A 135 -4.01 -8.50 -26.81
CA PRO A 135 -4.58 -9.27 -27.90
C PRO A 135 -5.99 -8.80 -28.25
N LYS A 136 -6.40 -9.00 -29.51
CA LYS A 136 -7.73 -8.62 -29.99
C LYS A 136 -8.82 -9.28 -29.13
N GLY A 137 -9.70 -8.45 -28.56
CA GLY A 137 -10.82 -8.93 -27.74
C GLY A 137 -10.47 -9.13 -26.26
N ASP A 138 -9.27 -8.76 -25.82
CA ASP A 138 -8.80 -8.88 -24.44
C ASP A 138 -8.59 -7.53 -23.72
N ASP A 139 -8.97 -6.42 -24.35
CA ASP A 139 -8.83 -5.06 -23.83
C ASP A 139 -10.12 -4.46 -23.24
N ALA A 140 -10.00 -3.58 -22.25
CA ALA A 140 -11.13 -2.74 -21.82
C ALA A 140 -10.82 -1.27 -22.12
N ALA A 141 -11.66 -0.66 -22.96
CA ALA A 141 -11.62 0.77 -23.24
C ALA A 141 -12.49 1.51 -22.23
N VAL A 142 -11.98 2.64 -21.73
CA VAL A 142 -12.71 3.57 -20.86
C VAL A 142 -12.50 4.99 -21.33
N ASP A 143 -13.57 5.78 -21.30
CA ASP A 143 -13.59 7.17 -21.73
C ASP A 143 -14.61 7.92 -20.86
N TRP A 144 -14.21 9.06 -20.33
CA TRP A 144 -15.09 9.86 -19.47
C TRP A 144 -16.16 10.60 -20.27
N ASP A 145 -15.78 11.24 -21.38
CA ASP A 145 -16.65 12.12 -22.14
C ASP A 145 -17.57 11.31 -23.08
N ALA A 146 -17.10 10.18 -23.61
CA ALA A 146 -17.93 9.22 -24.34
C ALA A 146 -18.74 8.28 -23.40
N ASN A 147 -18.58 8.43 -22.08
CA ASN A 147 -19.21 7.61 -21.05
C ASN A 147 -18.98 6.10 -21.24
N TRP A 148 -17.79 5.72 -21.71
CA TRP A 148 -17.38 4.32 -21.79
C TRP A 148 -16.78 3.90 -20.46
N ASP A 149 -17.45 2.99 -19.77
CA ASP A 149 -17.00 2.51 -18.47
C ASP A 149 -16.62 1.02 -18.51
N LEU A 150 -15.84 0.61 -17.52
CA LEU A 150 -15.66 -0.77 -17.16
C LEU A 150 -16.38 -1.01 -15.85
N LYS A 151 -17.42 -1.86 -15.89
CA LYS A 151 -18.18 -2.26 -14.71
C LYS A 151 -18.15 -3.77 -14.55
N PHE A 152 -17.93 -4.23 -13.33
CA PHE A 152 -18.07 -5.64 -12.98
C PHE A 152 -18.83 -5.77 -11.67
N LYS A 153 -19.55 -6.88 -11.52
CA LYS A 153 -20.22 -7.26 -10.28
C LYS A 153 -19.35 -8.28 -9.57
N ASN A 154 -19.01 -8.03 -8.30
CA ASN A 154 -18.41 -9.05 -7.46
C ASN A 154 -19.45 -10.17 -7.25
N THR A 155 -19.22 -11.33 -7.88
CA THR A 155 -20.10 -12.51 -7.80
C THR A 155 -19.72 -13.46 -6.68
N ALA A 156 -18.61 -13.20 -5.97
CA ALA A 156 -18.24 -13.97 -4.79
C ALA A 156 -19.18 -13.69 -3.62
N SER A 157 -19.22 -14.64 -2.67
CA SER A 157 -19.92 -14.49 -1.40
C SER A 157 -19.14 -13.67 -0.36
N TYR A 158 -17.96 -13.17 -0.71
CA TYR A 158 -17.07 -12.41 0.17
C TYR A 158 -16.59 -11.11 -0.49
N PRO A 159 -16.26 -10.08 0.30
CA PRO A 159 -15.68 -8.86 -0.22
C PRO A 159 -14.27 -9.09 -0.78
N ILE A 160 -13.88 -8.25 -1.75
CA ILE A 160 -12.53 -8.24 -2.31
C ILE A 160 -11.91 -6.86 -2.18
N ILE A 161 -10.58 -6.83 -2.07
CA ILE A 161 -9.76 -5.63 -2.14
C ILE A 161 -9.08 -5.60 -3.51
N ILE A 162 -9.13 -4.46 -4.18
CA ILE A 162 -8.35 -4.20 -5.41
C ILE A 162 -6.96 -3.76 -4.99
N ARG A 163 -5.95 -4.60 -5.22
CA ARG A 163 -4.54 -4.25 -5.02
C ARG A 163 -3.90 -3.97 -6.37
N THR A 164 -3.14 -2.89 -6.48
CA THR A 164 -2.54 -2.47 -7.75
C THR A 164 -1.09 -2.07 -7.57
N TYR A 165 -0.25 -2.42 -8.54
CA TYR A 165 1.16 -2.02 -8.57
C TYR A 165 1.72 -2.19 -9.99
N THR A 166 2.94 -1.72 -10.21
CA THR A 166 3.71 -2.00 -11.43
C THR A 166 4.86 -2.95 -11.15
N SER A 167 5.39 -3.61 -12.19
CA SER A 167 6.70 -4.25 -12.09
C SER A 167 7.78 -3.21 -11.74
N PRO A 168 8.90 -3.59 -11.10
CA PRO A 168 9.97 -2.65 -10.74
C PRO A 168 10.54 -1.82 -11.92
N ASP A 169 10.46 -2.36 -13.13
CA ASP A 169 10.88 -1.68 -14.36
C ASP A 169 9.75 -0.89 -15.06
N ASN A 170 8.57 -0.78 -14.42
CA ASN A 170 7.36 -0.12 -14.91
C ASN A 170 6.82 -0.63 -16.26
N LYS A 171 7.20 -1.85 -16.65
CA LYS A 171 6.72 -2.45 -17.91
C LYS A 171 5.41 -3.19 -17.74
N GLN A 172 5.06 -3.63 -16.53
CA GLN A 172 3.83 -4.35 -16.29
C GLN A 172 2.93 -3.56 -15.35
N ILE A 173 1.66 -3.44 -15.72
CA ILE A 173 0.58 -2.91 -14.89
C ILE A 173 -0.18 -4.11 -14.34
N ILE A 174 -0.27 -4.19 -13.01
CA ILE A 174 -0.77 -5.36 -12.31
C ILE A 174 -1.92 -4.95 -11.41
N VAL A 175 -3.04 -5.67 -11.54
CA VAL A 175 -4.20 -5.57 -10.66
C VAL A 175 -4.48 -6.95 -10.09
N GLU A 176 -4.66 -7.02 -8.77
CA GLU A 176 -4.99 -8.23 -8.05
C GLU A 176 -6.29 -8.04 -7.29
N PHE A 177 -7.12 -9.08 -7.26
CA PHE A 177 -8.22 -9.19 -6.33
C PHE A 177 -7.77 -10.06 -5.18
N VAL A 178 -7.76 -9.48 -3.99
CA VAL A 178 -7.41 -10.16 -2.76
C VAL A 178 -8.70 -10.41 -1.99
N LYS A 179 -8.91 -11.65 -1.53
CA LYS A 179 -10.04 -11.96 -0.66
C LYS A 179 -9.87 -11.18 0.62
N GLN A 180 -10.87 -10.40 0.98
CA GLN A 180 -10.97 -9.91 2.33
C GLN A 180 -11.45 -11.08 3.20
N SER A 181 -10.57 -11.63 4.02
CA SER A 181 -10.86 -12.78 4.87
C SER A 181 -11.91 -12.43 5.93
N ASP A 182 -12.79 -13.39 6.25
CA ASP A 182 -13.87 -13.24 7.26
C ASP A 182 -13.35 -13.03 8.70
N THR A 183 -12.04 -13.06 8.91
CA THR A 183 -11.42 -12.55 10.13
C THR A 183 -11.29 -11.04 10.05
N SER A 184 -12.40 -10.33 10.28
CA SER A 184 -12.41 -9.07 11.05
C SER A 184 -11.11 -8.23 11.03
N SER A 185 -10.66 -7.76 9.87
CA SER A 185 -9.49 -6.87 9.78
C SER A 185 -9.65 -5.75 8.76
N ASP A 186 -10.89 -5.41 8.41
CA ASP A 186 -11.24 -4.05 7.99
C ASP A 186 -12.41 -3.55 8.83
N LYS A 187 -12.19 -3.58 10.15
CA LYS A 187 -12.55 -2.40 10.90
C LYS A 187 -11.56 -1.35 10.40
N SER A 188 -12.02 -0.24 9.84
CA SER A 188 -11.16 0.93 9.66
C SER A 188 -10.71 1.31 11.06
N TYR A 189 -9.58 0.78 11.51
CA TYR A 189 -9.09 1.09 12.82
C TYR A 189 -8.78 2.58 12.76
N LYS A 190 -9.51 3.37 13.54
CA LYS A 190 -8.99 4.69 13.89
C LYS A 190 -7.69 4.39 14.62
N VAL A 191 -6.56 4.62 13.96
CA VAL A 191 -5.25 4.38 14.55
C VAL A 191 -5.05 5.48 15.59
N LYS A 192 -5.07 5.09 16.85
CA LYS A 192 -4.72 5.97 17.96
C LYS A 192 -3.33 5.59 18.41
N ILE A 193 -2.45 6.57 18.43
CA ILE A 193 -1.09 6.38 18.87
C ILE A 193 -0.94 7.17 20.16
N THR A 194 -0.51 6.51 21.21
CA THR A 194 -0.18 7.11 22.50
C THR A 194 1.30 6.90 22.72
N ALA A 195 2.05 7.96 23.01
CA ALA A 195 3.46 7.88 23.35
C ALA A 195 3.67 8.47 24.74
N ASN A 196 4.32 7.73 25.64
CA ASN A 196 4.58 8.15 27.02
C ASN A 196 3.31 8.69 27.72
N ASN A 197 2.20 7.94 27.63
CA ASN A 197 0.87 8.31 28.15
C ASN A 197 0.22 9.56 27.52
N LYS A 198 0.76 10.10 26.43
CA LYS A 198 0.19 11.23 25.69
C LYS A 198 -0.33 10.79 24.32
N ASN A 199 -1.56 11.15 23.98
CA ASN A 199 -2.10 10.88 22.64
C ASN A 199 -1.42 11.76 21.60
N LEU A 200 -0.95 11.14 20.51
CA LEU A 200 -0.51 11.83 19.32
C LEU A 200 -1.73 12.30 18.52
N ILE A 201 -1.66 13.54 18.05
CA ILE A 201 -2.77 14.21 17.37
C ILE A 201 -2.49 14.23 15.87
N TYR A 202 -3.48 13.84 15.08
CA TYR A 202 -3.43 13.83 13.63
C TYR A 202 -4.71 14.44 13.06
N ASN A 203 -4.59 15.19 11.97
CA ASN A 203 -5.70 15.77 11.22
C ASN A 203 -5.43 15.68 9.71
N GLN A 204 -6.35 16.19 8.88
CA GLN A 204 -6.21 16.14 7.43
C GLN A 204 -4.98 16.90 6.92
N ASP A 205 -4.62 18.01 7.56
CA ASP A 205 -3.49 18.87 7.18
C ASP A 205 -2.14 18.24 7.53
N THR A 206 -2.06 17.49 8.63
CA THR A 206 -0.86 16.74 9.03
C THR A 206 -0.77 15.38 8.35
N GLY A 207 -1.89 14.90 7.79
CA GLY A 207 -2.06 13.51 7.38
C GLY A 207 -2.59 12.63 8.52
N LEU A 208 -3.20 11.50 8.15
CA LEU A 208 -3.76 10.53 9.08
C LEU A 208 -2.97 9.22 9.02
N PRO A 209 -2.70 8.57 10.16
CA PRO A 209 -2.13 7.23 10.15
C PRO A 209 -3.12 6.23 9.53
N PHE A 210 -2.58 5.24 8.83
CA PHE A 210 -3.38 4.19 8.20
C PHE A 210 -2.59 2.87 8.18
N ILE A 211 -3.24 1.80 7.78
CA ILE A 211 -2.63 0.47 7.70
C ILE A 211 -2.60 0.02 6.24
N ILE A 212 -1.45 -0.41 5.75
CA ILE A 212 -1.28 -1.09 4.45
C ILE A 212 -0.54 -2.40 4.71
N ASN A 213 -1.08 -3.54 4.25
CA ASN A 213 -0.48 -4.87 4.37
C ASN A 213 -0.02 -5.19 5.81
N GLY A 214 -0.85 -4.86 6.80
CA GLY A 214 -0.54 -5.06 8.23
C GLY A 214 0.51 -4.11 8.82
N ARG A 215 0.98 -3.12 8.07
CA ARG A 215 1.94 -2.10 8.54
C ARG A 215 1.25 -0.78 8.80
N THR A 216 1.45 -0.25 10.00
CA THR A 216 0.96 1.09 10.34
C THR A 216 1.89 2.12 9.73
N TYR A 217 1.37 2.88 8.79
CA TYR A 217 2.02 4.06 8.24
C TYR A 217 1.56 5.29 9.00
N VAL A 218 2.51 6.17 9.28
CA VAL A 218 2.27 7.43 9.97
C VAL A 218 2.81 8.59 9.16
N PRO A 219 2.15 9.77 9.21
CA PRO A 219 2.76 10.98 8.69
C PRO A 219 4.00 11.28 9.52
N LEU A 220 5.16 11.22 8.87
CA LEU A 220 6.47 11.21 9.53
C LEU A 220 6.62 12.40 10.46
N ARG A 221 6.54 13.61 9.88
CA ARG A 221 6.80 14.86 10.58
C ARG A 221 5.85 15.06 11.76
N ALA A 222 4.56 14.85 11.53
CA ALA A 222 3.52 14.97 12.56
C ALA A 222 3.77 14.03 13.74
N THR A 223 4.32 12.84 13.47
CA THR A 223 4.63 11.85 14.51
C THR A 223 5.90 12.23 15.25
N THR A 224 6.99 12.45 14.52
CA THR A 224 8.33 12.67 15.10
C THR A 224 8.43 13.97 15.90
N GLU A 225 7.78 15.06 15.45
CA GLU A 225 7.79 16.33 16.18
C GLU A 225 7.07 16.20 17.53
N GLN A 226 5.97 15.43 17.58
CA GLN A 226 5.26 15.15 18.85
C GLN A 226 6.03 14.20 19.77
N LEU A 227 6.98 13.42 19.24
CA LEU A 227 7.93 12.61 20.00
C LEU A 227 9.18 13.39 20.45
N GLY A 228 9.28 14.69 20.12
CA GLY A 228 10.41 15.55 20.47
C GLY A 228 11.62 15.40 19.55
N CYS A 229 11.47 14.75 18.39
CA CYS A 229 12.54 14.60 17.42
C CYS A 229 12.59 15.77 16.43
N SER A 230 13.79 16.06 15.93
CA SER A 230 14.00 16.98 14.81
C SER A 230 13.95 16.24 13.48
N VAL A 231 13.49 16.91 12.42
CA VAL A 231 13.33 16.33 11.08
C VAL A 231 13.98 17.22 10.03
N LYS A 232 14.87 16.64 9.22
CA LYS A 232 15.54 17.31 8.10
C LYS A 232 15.26 16.57 6.79
N TRP A 233 14.83 17.30 5.78
CA TRP A 233 14.70 16.79 4.41
C TRP A 233 16.00 17.03 3.63
N ASN A 234 16.41 16.06 2.83
CA ASN A 234 17.46 16.21 1.83
C ASN A 234 16.89 15.91 0.45
N ASP A 235 16.80 16.94 -0.38
CA ASP A 235 16.22 16.87 -1.72
C ASP A 235 17.06 16.05 -2.69
N ALA A 236 18.39 16.28 -2.70
CA ALA A 236 19.32 15.62 -3.61
C ALA A 236 19.31 14.09 -3.46
N GLU A 237 19.09 13.61 -2.23
CA GLU A 237 19.06 12.19 -1.91
C GLU A 237 17.64 11.62 -1.80
N ARG A 238 16.60 12.47 -1.92
CA ARG A 238 15.20 12.12 -1.60
C ARG A 238 15.11 11.36 -0.28
N SER A 239 15.61 11.98 0.78
CA SER A 239 15.69 11.34 2.10
C SER A 239 15.24 12.26 3.22
N VAL A 240 14.82 11.62 4.31
CA VAL A 240 14.40 12.27 5.54
C VAL A 240 15.23 11.74 6.70
N GLU A 241 15.83 12.66 7.44
CA GLU A 241 16.62 12.38 8.62
C GLU A 241 15.84 12.81 9.86
N VAL A 242 15.69 11.88 10.80
CA VAL A 242 15.04 12.09 12.09
C VAL A 242 16.10 11.96 13.18
N SER A 243 16.26 12.99 13.99
CA SER A 243 17.27 13.03 15.05
C SER A 243 16.66 13.27 16.43
N SER A 244 17.07 12.46 17.39
CA SER A 244 16.84 12.54 18.84
C SER A 244 18.20 12.52 19.55
N ASP A 245 18.27 12.92 20.83
CA ASP A 245 19.49 13.10 21.65
C ASP A 245 20.76 12.33 21.21
N ASN A 246 20.69 11.01 20.99
CA ASN A 246 21.84 10.17 20.59
C ASN A 246 21.60 9.31 19.34
N ILE A 247 20.52 9.53 18.60
CA ILE A 247 20.09 8.66 17.50
C ILE A 247 19.68 9.50 16.30
N THR A 248 20.29 9.20 15.16
CA THR A 248 19.94 9.71 13.84
C THR A 248 19.48 8.56 12.97
N VAL A 249 18.23 8.64 12.50
CA VAL A 249 17.63 7.66 11.59
C VAL A 249 17.35 8.35 10.26
N LYS A 250 17.91 7.83 9.16
CA LYS A 250 17.71 8.37 7.81
C LYS A 250 16.98 7.37 6.94
N PHE A 251 15.82 7.77 6.43
CA PHE A 251 15.01 7.00 5.50
C PHE A 251 15.16 7.55 4.09
N LEU A 252 15.41 6.66 3.13
CA LEU A 252 15.36 6.97 1.70
C LEU A 252 13.94 6.72 1.20
N ILE A 253 13.36 7.68 0.47
CA ILE A 253 12.01 7.54 -0.07
C ILE A 253 12.02 6.55 -1.25
N ASP A 254 11.02 5.68 -1.31
CA ASP A 254 10.86 4.63 -2.34
C ASP A 254 12.02 3.62 -2.35
N ARG A 255 12.65 3.39 -1.19
CA ARG A 255 13.77 2.46 -1.02
C ARG A 255 13.57 1.60 0.23
N GLU A 256 14.09 0.38 0.16
CA GLU A 256 14.05 -0.58 1.27
C GLU A 256 15.17 -0.35 2.29
N ASN A 257 16.14 0.51 1.99
CA ASN A 257 17.27 0.76 2.88
C ASN A 257 17.07 2.03 3.68
N TYR A 258 17.42 1.98 4.96
CA TYR A 258 17.52 3.13 5.86
C TYR A 258 18.80 3.03 6.68
N THR A 259 19.25 4.12 7.28
CA THR A 259 20.43 4.11 8.15
C THR A 259 20.10 4.56 9.56
N VAL A 260 20.82 3.98 10.54
CA VAL A 260 20.76 4.34 11.95
C VAL A 260 22.17 4.63 12.41
N ASN A 261 22.45 5.87 12.80
CA ASN A 261 23.80 6.35 13.12
C ASN A 261 24.83 5.96 12.03
N GLY A 262 24.42 6.07 10.76
CA GLY A 262 25.24 5.73 9.59
C GLY A 262 25.28 4.24 9.21
N LYS A 263 24.73 3.32 10.01
CA LYS A 263 24.69 1.88 9.70
C LYS A 263 23.42 1.53 8.91
N THR A 264 23.59 0.87 7.76
CA THR A 264 22.47 0.46 6.89
C THR A 264 21.68 -0.71 7.48
N LYS A 265 20.35 -0.62 7.37
CA LYS A 265 19.36 -1.63 7.70
C LYS A 265 18.31 -1.70 6.59
N VAL A 266 17.48 -2.75 6.60
CA VAL A 266 16.44 -3.01 5.59
C VAL A 266 15.04 -2.90 6.18
N LEU A 267 14.10 -2.45 5.36
CA LEU A 267 12.67 -2.31 5.62
C LEU A 267 11.92 -3.41 4.86
N ASP A 268 10.87 -3.95 5.46
CA ASP A 268 9.91 -4.81 4.76
C ASP A 268 8.75 -4.02 4.11
N ALA A 269 8.76 -2.69 4.28
CA ALA A 269 7.78 -1.77 3.76
C ALA A 269 8.44 -0.39 3.53
N VAL A 270 8.35 0.15 2.32
CA VAL A 270 9.08 1.36 1.94
C VAL A 270 8.38 2.64 2.43
N PRO A 271 9.12 3.70 2.81
CA PRO A 271 8.58 5.03 3.00
C PRO A 271 8.22 5.65 1.65
N PHE A 272 7.18 6.47 1.60
CA PHE A 272 6.72 7.11 0.38
C PHE A 272 6.27 8.55 0.63
N ILE A 273 6.11 9.32 -0.44
CA ILE A 273 5.50 10.66 -0.39
C ILE A 273 4.10 10.56 -0.99
N SER A 274 3.09 10.96 -0.23
CA SER A 274 1.71 11.03 -0.71
C SER A 274 1.51 12.13 -1.75
N VAL A 275 0.40 12.07 -2.48
CA VAL A 275 0.07 13.02 -3.56
C VAL A 275 0.05 14.48 -3.08
N ASP A 276 -0.33 14.71 -1.82
CA ASP A 276 -0.33 16.01 -1.14
C ASP A 276 1.02 16.36 -0.47
N GLY A 277 2.09 15.63 -0.80
CA GLY A 277 3.47 15.96 -0.42
C GLY A 277 3.90 15.49 0.98
N LYS A 278 3.10 14.67 1.67
CA LYS A 278 3.43 14.20 3.03
C LYS A 278 4.26 12.93 2.97
N THR A 279 5.32 12.89 3.75
CA THR A 279 6.12 11.66 3.90
C THR A 279 5.44 10.70 4.87
N TYR A 280 5.20 9.47 4.43
CA TYR A 280 4.70 8.38 5.23
C TYR A 280 5.78 7.30 5.40
N LEU A 281 5.86 6.74 6.61
CA LEU A 281 6.79 5.66 6.92
C LEU A 281 6.12 4.59 7.80
N PRO A 282 6.59 3.33 7.77
CA PRO A 282 6.08 2.30 8.66
C PRO A 282 6.57 2.54 10.10
N LEU A 283 5.64 2.90 11.00
CA LEU A 283 5.90 3.40 12.37
C LEU A 283 6.93 2.55 13.14
N ARG A 284 6.88 1.22 12.99
CA ARG A 284 7.73 0.28 13.73
C ARG A 284 9.21 0.63 13.63
N TYR A 285 9.70 0.84 12.42
CA TYR A 285 11.11 1.09 12.15
C TYR A 285 11.61 2.41 12.71
N LEU A 286 10.73 3.40 12.87
CA LEU A 286 11.09 4.64 13.54
C LEU A 286 11.03 4.45 15.06
N ALA A 287 9.94 3.90 15.57
CA ALA A 287 9.68 3.80 17.00
C ALA A 287 10.72 2.92 17.71
N GLU A 288 11.04 1.74 17.16
CA GLU A 288 12.02 0.83 17.76
C GLU A 288 13.43 1.44 17.80
N GLU A 289 13.84 2.14 16.75
CA GLU A 289 15.16 2.80 16.70
C GLU A 289 15.23 3.98 17.65
N LEU A 290 14.12 4.69 17.86
CA LEU A 290 14.02 5.73 18.89
C LEU A 290 13.97 5.16 20.32
N GLY A 291 13.97 3.83 20.48
CA GLY A 291 13.98 3.13 21.77
C GLY A 291 12.59 2.87 22.36
N PHE A 292 11.52 3.05 21.59
CA PHE A 292 10.17 2.75 22.06
C PHE A 292 9.86 1.26 21.91
N LYS A 293 9.22 0.69 22.94
CA LYS A 293 8.48 -0.57 22.81
C LYS A 293 7.10 -0.28 22.27
N ILE A 294 6.62 -1.12 21.36
CA ILE A 294 5.31 -0.95 20.73
C ILE A 294 4.37 -2.01 21.29
N ASN A 295 3.39 -1.56 22.06
CA ASN A 295 2.29 -2.40 22.50
C ASN A 295 1.08 -2.15 21.61
N ILE A 296 0.48 -3.23 21.11
CA ILE A 296 -0.68 -3.17 20.23
C ILE A 296 -1.88 -3.73 20.99
N ASN A 297 -2.93 -2.92 21.16
CA ASN A 297 -4.20 -3.37 21.70
C ASN A 297 -5.35 -3.04 20.74
N ASN A 298 -6.14 -4.06 20.44
CA ASN A 298 -7.28 -3.98 19.53
C ASN A 298 -8.56 -3.90 20.37
N SER A 299 -9.25 -2.76 20.31
CA SER A 299 -10.59 -2.62 20.90
C SER A 299 -11.54 -2.08 19.85
N ASN A 300 -12.61 -2.82 19.54
CA ASN A 300 -13.80 -2.34 18.84
C ASN A 300 -13.58 -1.18 17.85
N GLU A 301 -12.72 -1.35 16.83
CA GLU A 301 -12.46 -0.38 15.74
C GLU A 301 -11.40 0.70 16.01
N VAL A 302 -10.59 0.56 17.06
CA VAL A 302 -9.41 1.40 17.33
C VAL A 302 -8.17 0.52 17.53
N LEU A 303 -7.14 0.77 16.71
CA LEU A 303 -5.80 0.19 16.90
C LEU A 303 -5.07 1.15 17.84
N ASN A 304 -4.89 0.73 19.10
CA ASN A 304 -4.15 1.51 20.08
C ASN A 304 -2.69 1.06 20.04
N LEU A 305 -1.83 1.96 19.61
CA LEU A 305 -0.38 1.79 19.61
C LEU A 305 0.18 2.59 20.77
N THR A 306 0.70 1.90 21.78
CA THR A 306 1.39 2.56 22.89
C THR A 306 2.90 2.45 22.68
N LEU A 307 3.55 3.61 22.60
CA LEU A 307 4.99 3.78 22.53
C LEU A 307 5.50 4.12 23.94
N GLU A 308 6.25 3.22 24.55
CA GLU A 308 6.79 3.39 25.91
C GLU A 308 8.32 3.29 25.90
N LYS A 309 8.98 4.18 26.66
CA LYS A 309 10.41 4.15 26.97
C LYS A 309 10.64 3.73 28.40
#